data_AF-A0A8T7BMX8-F1
#
_entry.id   AF-A0A8T7BMX8-F1
#
_cell.length_a   1.000
_cell.length_b   1.000
_cell.length_c   1.000
_cell.angle_alpha   90.00
_cell.angle_beta   90.00
_cell.angle_gamma   90.00
#
_symmetry.space_group_name_H-M   'P 1'
#
loop_
_entity.id
_entity.type
_entity.pdbx_description
1 polymer ?
#
loop_
_entity_poly.entity_id
_entity_poly.type
_entity_poly.pdbx_seq_one_letter_code
_entity_poly.pdbx_strand_id
1 'polypeptide(L)'
;KVLAAHFNRDEFNIVDHYTYAFAGDGCLMEGISHEACSLAGTLKLDKLITIYDSNNISIDGEVQGWFTEDVKKRFEAYQWHVISDVDGHDPEAISAAITQARGNTGQPSLIICRTIIGWGSPNKQGKESSHGAALGEDEVELVRKNLNWEHGPFEIPDDYYAGWDAREKGGALESKWQASFDAYRETYPQLADEFVRRMEGALPADWEQTVSHYIDACTEKAETIASRKASQNSLNAYGPQLPELIGGSADLAGSNLTIWSESKPLAPDNAEGNYIYYGVREFAMCAINNGIALHGGFIPYGATFLIFSEYARNAIRMAALMKQRNIFVFTHDSIGLGEDGPTHQAVEQAATLRLIPNMSTWRPCDTVETAVAWATALENRTGPTSLLFSRQGLAHIKRSDSTVANISKGGYVIYNDSTDPDVILIATGSEVEMAINAALNFEDKDINIRVVSMPSTDVFDKQDEAYKDSVLPGTCRKRIAVEAGIPDYWRKYVGLDGLVLGVPDFGESAPGGQVYEHFGITTENLEALINKII
;
A
#
# COMPACT_ATOMS: atom_id res chain seq x y z
N LYS A 1 -16.07 -10.59 -5.20
CA LYS A 1 -16.02 -11.78 -6.09
C LYS A 1 -15.22 -12.93 -5.47
N VAL A 2 -13.93 -12.75 -5.15
CA VAL A 2 -13.07 -13.82 -4.60
C VAL A 2 -13.57 -14.39 -3.27
N LEU A 3 -13.98 -13.53 -2.33
CA LEU A 3 -14.49 -13.99 -1.03
C LEU A 3 -15.73 -14.89 -1.18
N ALA A 4 -16.64 -14.53 -2.10
CA ALA A 4 -17.81 -15.35 -2.42
C ALA A 4 -17.41 -16.71 -3.01
N ALA A 5 -16.39 -16.78 -3.86
CA ALA A 5 -15.90 -18.05 -4.39
C ALA A 5 -15.32 -18.96 -3.28
N HIS A 6 -14.64 -18.38 -2.30
CA HIS A 6 -14.06 -19.16 -1.20
C HIS A 6 -15.16 -19.72 -0.27
N PHE A 7 -16.19 -18.92 0.01
CA PHE A 7 -17.10 -19.17 1.13
C PHE A 7 -18.54 -19.52 0.76
N ASN A 8 -19.09 -19.03 -0.36
CA ASN A 8 -20.45 -19.39 -0.74
C ASN A 8 -20.52 -20.87 -1.11
N ARG A 9 -21.66 -21.50 -0.80
CA ARG A 9 -21.99 -22.89 -1.15
C ARG A 9 -23.38 -22.90 -1.76
N ASP A 10 -23.78 -23.99 -2.42
CA ASP A 10 -25.01 -24.05 -3.23
C ASP A 10 -26.28 -23.56 -2.50
N GLU A 11 -26.36 -23.75 -1.18
CA GLU A 11 -27.49 -23.33 -0.34
C GLU A 11 -27.25 -22.00 0.42
N PHE A 12 -26.03 -21.46 0.39
CA PHE A 12 -25.60 -20.34 1.24
C PHE A 12 -24.80 -19.29 0.47
N ASN A 13 -25.42 -18.14 0.22
CA ASN A 13 -24.78 -16.95 -0.34
C ASN A 13 -24.40 -15.96 0.77
N ILE A 14 -23.45 -16.35 1.63
CA ILE A 14 -23.05 -15.52 2.78
C ILE A 14 -22.26 -14.26 2.37
N VAL A 15 -21.69 -14.23 1.16
CA VAL A 15 -21.08 -13.05 0.55
C VAL A 15 -21.83 -12.69 -0.73
N ASP A 16 -22.72 -11.71 -0.63
CA ASP A 16 -23.51 -11.20 -1.75
C ASP A 16 -23.92 -9.73 -1.55
N HIS A 17 -23.10 -8.81 -2.03
CA HIS A 17 -23.36 -7.37 -1.95
C HIS A 17 -22.83 -6.62 -3.18
N TYR A 18 -23.37 -5.42 -3.39
CA TYR A 18 -22.93 -4.49 -4.44
C TYR A 18 -21.89 -3.48 -3.92
N THR A 19 -21.09 -2.94 -4.83
CA THR A 19 -20.23 -1.78 -4.60
C THR A 19 -20.75 -0.60 -5.41
N TYR A 20 -21.13 0.47 -4.73
CA TYR A 20 -21.56 1.73 -5.35
C TYR A 20 -20.47 2.78 -5.22
N ALA A 21 -20.21 3.51 -6.30
CA ALA A 21 -19.31 4.67 -6.31
C ALA A 21 -20.01 5.87 -6.94
N PHE A 22 -19.86 7.05 -6.34
CA PHE A 22 -20.16 8.32 -7.00
C PHE A 22 -18.86 8.90 -7.55
N ALA A 23 -18.91 9.40 -8.77
CA ALA A 23 -17.80 10.07 -9.44
C ALA A 23 -18.28 11.37 -10.07
N GLY A 24 -17.42 12.38 -10.14
CA GLY A 24 -17.66 13.61 -10.93
C GLY A 24 -16.63 13.75 -12.05
N ASP A 25 -16.71 14.86 -12.80
CA ASP A 25 -15.78 15.17 -13.90
C ASP A 25 -14.31 15.09 -13.47
N GLY A 26 -13.98 15.60 -12.27
CA GLY A 26 -12.64 15.53 -11.68
C GLY A 26 -12.10 14.11 -11.59
N CYS A 27 -12.91 13.16 -11.12
CA CYS A 27 -12.51 11.76 -11.06
C CYS A 27 -12.24 11.17 -12.44
N LEU A 28 -13.05 11.55 -13.44
CA LEU A 28 -12.99 10.99 -14.78
C LEU A 28 -11.89 11.62 -15.65
N MET A 29 -11.36 12.79 -15.27
CA MET A 29 -10.15 13.37 -15.85
C MET A 29 -8.87 12.71 -15.34
N GLU A 30 -8.86 12.24 -14.08
CA GLU A 30 -7.69 11.64 -13.46
C GLU A 30 -7.29 10.30 -14.10
N GLY A 31 -5.98 10.15 -14.37
CA GLY A 31 -5.44 8.97 -15.06
C GLY A 31 -5.68 7.64 -14.32
N ILE A 32 -5.77 7.67 -12.98
CA ILE A 32 -6.09 6.49 -12.17
C ILE A 32 -7.48 5.91 -12.49
N SER A 33 -8.43 6.73 -12.96
CA SER A 33 -9.75 6.22 -13.36
C SER A 33 -9.66 5.37 -14.62
N HIS A 34 -8.82 5.75 -15.59
CA HIS A 34 -8.53 4.93 -16.76
C HIS A 34 -7.97 3.56 -16.32
N GLU A 35 -6.95 3.57 -15.47
CA GLU A 35 -6.30 2.36 -14.99
C GLU A 35 -7.29 1.40 -14.30
N ALA A 36 -8.02 1.90 -13.30
CA ALA A 36 -8.94 1.11 -12.50
C ALA A 36 -10.16 0.63 -13.31
N CYS A 37 -10.77 1.51 -14.13
CA CYS A 37 -11.93 1.14 -14.93
C CYS A 37 -11.56 0.16 -16.05
N SER A 38 -10.38 0.30 -16.66
CA SER A 38 -9.87 -0.66 -17.63
C SER A 38 -9.72 -2.07 -17.03
N LEU A 39 -9.14 -2.17 -15.82
CA LEU A 39 -8.98 -3.45 -15.14
C LEU A 39 -10.32 -4.04 -14.66
N ALA A 40 -11.23 -3.21 -14.14
CA ALA A 40 -12.55 -3.65 -13.69
C ALA A 40 -13.38 -4.29 -14.83
N GLY A 41 -13.28 -3.74 -16.04
CA GLY A 41 -13.90 -4.31 -17.23
C GLY A 41 -13.30 -5.67 -17.60
N THR A 42 -11.97 -5.76 -17.57
CA THR A 42 -11.24 -7.03 -17.79
C THR A 42 -11.66 -8.10 -16.80
N LEU A 43 -11.83 -7.75 -15.52
CA LEU A 43 -12.22 -8.67 -14.44
C LEU A 43 -13.72 -8.97 -14.37
N LYS A 44 -14.54 -8.32 -15.22
CA LYS A 44 -16.00 -8.48 -15.28
C LYS A 44 -16.67 -8.27 -13.92
N LEU A 45 -16.39 -7.14 -13.28
CA LEU A 45 -16.91 -6.81 -11.94
C LEU A 45 -18.36 -6.31 -11.99
N ASP A 46 -19.30 -7.21 -12.20
CA ASP A 46 -20.72 -6.89 -12.41
C ASP A 46 -21.47 -6.31 -11.21
N LYS A 47 -20.94 -6.49 -10.01
CA LYS A 47 -21.47 -5.85 -8.79
C LYS A 47 -20.91 -4.44 -8.54
N LEU A 48 -20.06 -3.92 -9.43
CA LEU A 48 -19.58 -2.53 -9.40
C LEU A 48 -20.51 -1.65 -10.24
N ILE A 49 -21.15 -0.68 -9.57
CA ILE A 49 -22.03 0.30 -10.21
C ILE A 49 -21.53 1.69 -9.85
N THR A 50 -21.08 2.43 -10.86
CA THR A 50 -20.63 3.82 -10.72
C THR A 50 -21.72 4.77 -11.22
N ILE A 51 -22.07 5.75 -10.40
CA ILE A 51 -22.97 6.85 -10.75
C ILE A 51 -22.09 8.08 -10.99
N TYR A 52 -22.11 8.56 -12.23
CA TYR A 52 -21.37 9.74 -12.65
C TYR A 52 -22.27 10.97 -12.61
N ASP A 53 -21.94 11.90 -11.71
CA ASP A 53 -22.49 13.25 -11.62
C ASP A 53 -21.96 14.09 -12.78
N SER A 54 -22.66 14.06 -13.91
CA SER A 54 -22.30 14.79 -15.12
C SER A 54 -23.00 16.16 -15.12
N ASN A 55 -22.39 17.13 -14.44
CA ASN A 55 -22.93 18.48 -14.27
C ASN A 55 -22.28 19.54 -15.19
N ASN A 56 -21.23 19.16 -15.94
CA ASN A 56 -20.45 20.01 -16.87
C ASN A 56 -19.65 21.15 -16.20
N ILE A 57 -19.45 21.12 -14.89
CA ILE A 57 -18.72 22.14 -14.13
C ILE A 57 -17.56 21.51 -13.36
N SER A 58 -16.40 22.15 -13.42
CA SER A 58 -15.29 21.91 -12.49
C SER A 58 -14.91 23.23 -11.79
N ILE A 59 -13.83 23.22 -11.01
CA ILE A 59 -13.41 24.40 -10.22
C ILE A 59 -13.18 25.63 -11.10
N ASP A 60 -12.58 25.44 -12.28
CA ASP A 60 -12.23 26.54 -13.18
C ASP A 60 -13.41 27.00 -14.08
N GLY A 61 -14.59 26.39 -13.93
CA GLY A 61 -15.77 26.71 -14.73
C GLY A 61 -16.29 25.55 -15.58
N GLU A 62 -16.88 25.88 -16.72
CA GLU A 62 -17.43 24.93 -17.68
C GLU A 62 -16.34 24.03 -18.27
N VAL A 63 -16.55 22.72 -18.17
CA VAL A 63 -15.52 21.72 -18.50
C VAL A 63 -15.17 21.64 -19.99
N GLN A 64 -15.99 22.21 -20.88
CA GLN A 64 -15.79 22.17 -22.33
C GLN A 64 -14.45 22.76 -22.80
N GLY A 65 -13.78 23.57 -21.96
CA GLY A 65 -12.45 24.10 -22.24
C GLY A 65 -11.31 23.08 -22.11
N TRP A 66 -11.48 22.01 -21.33
CA TRP A 66 -10.41 21.05 -20.99
C TRP A 66 -10.84 19.58 -20.89
N PHE A 67 -12.13 19.29 -20.96
CA PHE A 67 -12.70 17.94 -20.89
C PHE A 67 -13.87 17.79 -21.87
N THR A 68 -13.55 17.24 -23.04
CA THR A 68 -14.49 17.09 -24.17
C THR A 68 -14.55 15.65 -24.71
N GLU A 69 -14.04 14.68 -23.97
CA GLU A 69 -14.06 13.29 -24.38
C GLU A 69 -15.47 12.70 -24.35
N ASP A 70 -15.68 11.67 -25.16
CA ASP A 70 -16.90 10.87 -25.11
C ASP A 70 -16.78 9.81 -24.01
N VAL A 71 -17.17 10.19 -22.79
CA VAL A 71 -17.10 9.33 -21.58
C VAL A 71 -17.83 8.00 -21.82
N LYS A 72 -18.98 8.04 -22.51
CA LYS A 72 -19.74 6.82 -22.84
C LYS A 72 -18.88 5.87 -23.68
N LYS A 73 -18.35 6.35 -24.81
CA LYS A 73 -17.51 5.52 -25.68
C LYS A 73 -16.24 5.03 -24.98
N ARG A 74 -15.65 5.86 -24.11
CA ARG A 74 -14.49 5.47 -23.31
C ARG A 74 -14.80 4.27 -22.41
N PHE A 75 -15.91 4.30 -21.68
CA PHE A 75 -16.33 3.21 -20.81
C PHE A 75 -16.80 1.97 -21.58
N GLU A 76 -17.50 2.14 -22.70
CA GLU A 76 -17.83 1.03 -23.62
C GLU A 76 -16.55 0.34 -24.12
N ALA A 77 -15.50 1.09 -24.45
CA ALA A 77 -14.20 0.55 -24.83
C ALA A 77 -13.51 -0.22 -23.69
N TYR A 78 -13.79 0.12 -22.43
CA TYR A 78 -13.37 -0.67 -21.26
C TYR A 78 -14.25 -1.89 -21.00
N GLN A 79 -15.26 -2.19 -21.83
CA GLN A 79 -16.23 -3.29 -21.65
C GLN A 79 -17.19 -3.08 -20.47
N TRP A 80 -17.55 -1.83 -20.19
CA TRP A 80 -18.59 -1.49 -19.22
C TRP A 80 -19.97 -1.42 -19.87
N HIS A 81 -21.00 -1.76 -19.11
CA HIS A 81 -22.38 -1.44 -19.44
C HIS A 81 -22.64 0.03 -19.11
N VAL A 82 -23.04 0.84 -20.10
CA VAL A 82 -23.24 2.29 -19.91
C VAL A 82 -24.70 2.65 -20.10
N ILE A 83 -25.31 3.26 -19.09
CA ILE A 83 -26.65 3.86 -19.15
C ILE A 83 -26.44 5.36 -19.24
N SER A 84 -26.72 5.94 -20.41
CA SER A 84 -26.48 7.36 -20.69
C SER A 84 -27.74 8.20 -20.55
N ASP A 85 -27.54 9.51 -20.35
CA ASP A 85 -28.57 10.54 -20.42
C ASP A 85 -29.73 10.32 -19.43
N VAL A 86 -29.40 9.80 -18.25
CA VAL A 86 -30.33 9.69 -17.12
C VAL A 86 -30.53 11.09 -16.55
N ASP A 87 -31.78 11.54 -16.42
CA ASP A 87 -32.07 12.79 -15.71
C ASP A 87 -31.76 12.58 -14.22
N GLY A 88 -30.72 13.25 -13.74
CA GLY A 88 -30.26 13.15 -12.36
C GLY A 88 -31.17 13.86 -11.34
N HIS A 89 -32.24 14.52 -11.80
CA HIS A 89 -33.27 15.13 -10.97
C HIS A 89 -34.62 14.40 -11.04
N ASP A 90 -34.70 13.29 -11.77
CA ASP A 90 -35.87 12.40 -11.82
C ASP A 90 -35.60 11.11 -11.02
N PRO A 91 -36.19 10.96 -9.81
CA PRO A 91 -36.00 9.78 -8.98
C PRO A 91 -36.40 8.47 -9.66
N GLU A 92 -37.41 8.48 -10.54
CA GLU A 92 -37.87 7.27 -11.23
C GLU A 92 -36.88 6.87 -12.33
N ALA A 93 -36.32 7.83 -13.07
CA ALA A 93 -35.26 7.58 -14.05
C ALA A 93 -34.00 6.97 -13.38
N ILE A 94 -33.59 7.51 -12.23
CA ILE A 94 -32.45 6.99 -11.46
C ILE A 94 -32.74 5.57 -10.95
N SER A 95 -33.93 5.34 -10.39
CA SER A 95 -34.36 4.03 -9.90
C SER A 95 -34.38 2.96 -11.00
N ALA A 96 -34.90 3.32 -12.18
CA ALA A 96 -34.90 2.47 -13.37
C ALA A 96 -33.46 2.14 -13.83
N ALA A 97 -32.57 3.14 -13.87
CA ALA A 97 -31.18 2.95 -14.25
C ALA A 97 -30.42 2.04 -13.28
N ILE A 98 -30.61 2.22 -11.96
CA ILE A 98 -30.00 1.34 -10.94
C ILE A 98 -30.53 -0.09 -11.09
N THR A 99 -31.82 -0.27 -11.35
CA THR A 99 -32.43 -1.59 -11.57
C THR A 99 -31.85 -2.26 -12.81
N GLN A 100 -31.71 -1.52 -13.92
CA GLN A 100 -31.09 -2.01 -15.14
C GLN A 100 -29.62 -2.40 -14.91
N ALA A 101 -28.85 -1.56 -14.20
CA ALA A 101 -27.45 -1.85 -13.86
C ALA A 101 -27.31 -3.11 -12.99
N ARG A 102 -28.18 -3.29 -11.98
CA ARG A 102 -28.20 -4.50 -11.13
C ARG A 102 -28.54 -5.77 -11.91
N GLY A 103 -29.36 -5.65 -12.96
CA GLY A 103 -29.71 -6.76 -13.85
C GLY A 103 -28.62 -7.11 -14.88
N ASN A 104 -27.60 -6.27 -15.04
CA ASN A 104 -26.51 -6.50 -15.96
C ASN A 104 -25.42 -7.37 -15.31
N THR A 105 -25.32 -8.62 -15.76
CA THR A 105 -24.30 -9.57 -15.27
C THR A 105 -23.09 -9.62 -16.20
N GLY A 106 -21.91 -9.86 -15.64
CA GLY A 106 -20.67 -10.03 -16.41
C GLY A 106 -19.98 -8.73 -16.89
N GLN A 107 -20.50 -7.55 -16.55
CA GLN A 107 -19.81 -6.26 -16.79
C GLN A 107 -20.09 -5.26 -15.65
N PRO A 108 -19.11 -4.46 -15.23
CA PRO A 108 -19.38 -3.30 -14.38
C PRO A 108 -20.29 -2.29 -15.12
N SER A 109 -21.05 -1.48 -14.36
CA SER A 109 -21.99 -0.50 -14.92
C SER A 109 -21.61 0.94 -14.60
N LEU A 110 -21.72 1.82 -15.59
CA LEU A 110 -21.65 3.28 -15.44
C LEU A 110 -23.03 3.88 -15.74
N ILE A 111 -23.56 4.66 -14.81
CA ILE A 111 -24.79 5.44 -14.98
C ILE A 111 -24.38 6.91 -15.12
N ILE A 112 -24.62 7.51 -16.28
CA ILE A 112 -24.33 8.93 -16.53
C ILE A 112 -25.58 9.74 -16.19
N CYS A 113 -25.56 10.36 -15.00
CA CYS A 113 -26.63 11.22 -14.53
C CYS A 113 -26.34 12.66 -14.95
N ARG A 114 -27.23 13.25 -15.75
CA ARG A 114 -27.20 14.68 -16.09
C ARG A 114 -27.79 15.46 -14.94
N THR A 115 -26.97 16.27 -14.30
CA THR A 115 -27.35 17.05 -13.12
C THR A 115 -27.04 18.53 -13.34
N ILE A 116 -27.45 19.35 -12.37
CA ILE A 116 -27.14 20.77 -12.34
C ILE A 116 -26.46 21.00 -10.98
N ILE A 117 -25.19 21.38 -10.97
CA ILE A 117 -24.49 21.68 -9.72
C ILE A 117 -25.23 22.80 -8.98
N GLY A 118 -25.37 22.70 -7.66
CA GLY A 118 -26.09 23.70 -6.86
C GLY A 118 -27.57 23.84 -7.21
N TRP A 119 -28.20 22.79 -7.78
CA TRP A 119 -29.62 22.79 -8.18
C TRP A 119 -30.53 23.38 -7.09
N GLY A 120 -31.43 24.27 -7.52
CA GLY A 120 -32.32 24.99 -6.63
C GLY A 120 -31.83 26.40 -6.28
N SER A 121 -30.54 26.71 -6.42
CA SER A 121 -30.00 28.08 -6.27
C SER A 121 -30.34 28.95 -7.47
N PRO A 122 -31.11 30.04 -7.29
CA PRO A 122 -31.48 30.89 -8.42
C PRO A 122 -30.27 31.59 -9.07
N ASN A 123 -29.24 31.94 -8.30
CA ASN A 123 -28.12 32.73 -8.81
C ASN A 123 -26.85 31.92 -9.09
N LYS A 124 -26.67 30.78 -8.42
CA LYS A 124 -25.42 29.98 -8.47
C LYS A 124 -25.56 28.59 -9.07
N GLN A 125 -26.78 28.07 -9.29
CA GLN A 125 -26.91 26.76 -9.93
C GLN A 125 -26.27 26.75 -11.33
N GLY A 126 -25.63 25.63 -11.70
CA GLY A 126 -24.93 25.48 -12.97
C GLY A 126 -23.63 26.28 -13.09
N LYS A 127 -23.06 26.77 -11.98
CA LYS A 127 -21.82 27.56 -11.97
C LYS A 127 -20.80 27.02 -10.99
N GLU A 128 -19.53 27.24 -11.27
CA GLU A 128 -18.40 26.89 -10.39
C GLU A 128 -18.49 27.56 -9.02
N SER A 129 -19.16 28.72 -8.94
CA SER A 129 -19.39 29.43 -7.67
C SER A 129 -20.20 28.65 -6.62
N SER A 130 -20.85 27.54 -6.98
CA SER A 130 -21.52 26.62 -6.04
C SER A 130 -20.69 25.41 -5.64
N HIS A 131 -19.46 25.26 -6.14
CA HIS A 131 -18.64 24.05 -5.92
C HIS A 131 -17.96 24.01 -4.54
N GLY A 132 -17.16 25.03 -4.22
CA GLY A 132 -16.22 24.99 -3.08
C GLY A 132 -16.47 26.04 -2.00
N ALA A 133 -17.56 26.81 -2.07
CA ALA A 133 -17.86 27.90 -1.15
C ALA A 133 -19.31 27.85 -0.65
N ALA A 134 -19.52 28.33 0.57
CA ALA A 134 -20.87 28.51 1.11
C ALA A 134 -21.69 29.43 0.19
N LEU A 135 -22.98 29.12 0.03
CA LEU A 135 -23.86 29.92 -0.83
C LEU A 135 -24.04 31.35 -0.32
N GLY A 136 -24.02 31.54 1.01
CA GLY A 136 -24.35 32.80 1.68
C GLY A 136 -25.81 32.82 2.12
N GLU A 137 -26.11 33.49 3.24
CA GLU A 137 -27.43 33.45 3.89
C GLU A 137 -28.58 33.85 2.95
N ASP A 138 -28.42 34.98 2.25
CA ASP A 138 -29.40 35.47 1.25
C ASP A 138 -29.70 34.44 0.16
N GLU A 139 -28.67 33.77 -0.36
CA GLU A 139 -28.84 32.76 -1.41
C GLU A 139 -29.52 31.50 -0.86
N VAL A 140 -29.23 31.11 0.38
CA VAL A 140 -29.88 29.96 1.02
C VAL A 140 -31.37 30.24 1.25
N GLU A 141 -31.77 31.45 1.62
CA GLU A 141 -33.19 31.83 1.71
C GLU A 141 -33.90 31.72 0.35
N LEU A 142 -33.22 32.16 -0.72
CA LEU A 142 -33.73 32.03 -2.09
C LEU A 142 -33.85 30.57 -2.52
N VAL A 143 -32.88 29.72 -2.20
CA VAL A 143 -32.94 28.27 -2.45
C VAL A 143 -34.14 27.65 -1.75
N ARG A 144 -34.32 27.94 -0.45
CA ARG A 144 -35.46 27.43 0.33
C ARG A 144 -36.79 27.81 -0.31
N LYS A 145 -36.95 29.08 -0.68
CA LYS A 145 -38.14 29.56 -1.38
C LYS A 145 -38.35 28.86 -2.73
N ASN A 146 -37.27 28.66 -3.50
CA ASN A 146 -37.35 28.02 -4.82
C ASN A 146 -37.72 26.53 -4.72
N LEU A 147 -37.26 25.84 -3.67
CA LEU A 147 -37.55 24.43 -3.41
C LEU A 147 -38.82 24.22 -2.57
N ASN A 148 -39.54 25.29 -2.21
CA ASN A 148 -40.67 25.26 -1.27
C ASN A 148 -40.32 24.57 0.06
N TRP A 149 -39.11 24.81 0.56
CA TRP A 149 -38.63 24.29 1.85
C TRP A 149 -38.86 25.32 2.96
N GLU A 150 -39.89 25.10 3.78
CA GLU A 150 -40.33 26.06 4.81
C GLU A 150 -39.58 25.93 6.16
N HIS A 151 -38.74 24.90 6.31
CA HIS A 151 -38.08 24.59 7.59
C HIS A 151 -36.73 25.32 7.76
N GLY A 152 -36.39 25.61 9.00
CA GLY A 152 -35.15 26.30 9.38
C GLY A 152 -33.87 25.48 9.16
N PRO A 153 -32.69 26.08 9.39
CA PRO A 153 -31.42 25.35 9.38
C PRO A 153 -31.43 24.18 10.37
N PHE A 154 -31.10 22.98 9.89
CA PHE A 154 -31.06 21.73 10.67
C PHE A 154 -32.42 21.31 11.28
N GLU A 155 -33.52 21.88 10.81
CA GLU A 155 -34.88 21.42 11.12
C GLU A 155 -35.34 20.43 10.06
N ILE A 156 -35.55 19.17 10.45
CA ILE A 156 -36.02 18.10 9.58
C ILE A 156 -37.34 17.58 10.14
N PRO A 157 -38.45 17.61 9.36
CA PRO A 157 -39.74 17.17 9.87
C PRO A 157 -39.83 15.64 10.04
N ASP A 158 -40.73 15.20 10.91
CA ASP A 158 -40.86 13.81 11.32
C ASP A 158 -41.21 12.85 10.17
N ASP A 159 -41.99 13.29 9.19
CA ASP A 159 -42.35 12.49 8.01
C ASP A 159 -41.16 12.26 7.08
N TYR A 160 -40.26 13.24 6.93
CA TYR A 160 -38.99 13.04 6.23
C TYR A 160 -38.09 12.07 7.00
N TYR A 161 -37.97 12.19 8.33
CA TYR A 161 -37.25 11.20 9.13
C TYR A 161 -37.83 9.80 8.97
N ALA A 162 -39.16 9.66 9.02
CA ALA A 162 -39.83 8.38 8.84
C ALA A 162 -39.62 7.80 7.43
N GLY A 163 -39.55 8.64 6.39
CA GLY A 163 -39.26 8.23 5.02
C GLY A 163 -37.81 7.78 4.79
N TRP A 164 -36.85 8.31 5.56
CA TRP A 164 -35.43 7.98 5.47
C TRP A 164 -34.96 6.90 6.45
N ASP A 165 -35.72 6.61 7.51
CA ASP A 165 -35.32 5.64 8.53
C ASP A 165 -35.21 4.22 7.96
N ALA A 166 -33.97 3.75 7.86
CA ALA A 166 -33.65 2.42 7.37
C ALA A 166 -33.32 1.42 8.49
N ARG A 167 -33.46 1.79 9.78
CA ARG A 167 -33.05 0.93 10.91
C ARG A 167 -33.82 -0.37 10.97
N GLU A 168 -35.14 -0.34 10.84
CA GLU A 168 -35.97 -1.56 10.85
C GLU A 168 -35.65 -2.46 9.65
N LYS A 169 -35.61 -1.87 8.44
CA LYS A 169 -35.27 -2.60 7.22
C LYS A 169 -33.85 -3.19 7.27
N GLY A 170 -32.87 -2.41 7.71
CA GLY A 170 -31.48 -2.83 7.88
C GLY A 170 -31.35 -3.96 8.90
N GLY A 171 -31.94 -3.80 10.08
CA GLY A 171 -31.95 -4.82 11.12
C GLY A 171 -32.63 -6.12 10.66
N ALA A 172 -33.71 -6.05 9.88
CA ALA A 172 -34.35 -7.22 9.31
C ALA A 172 -33.47 -7.93 8.26
N LEU A 173 -32.79 -7.18 7.39
CA LEU A 173 -31.87 -7.73 6.39
C LEU A 173 -30.65 -8.38 7.05
N GLU A 174 -30.07 -7.73 8.05
CA GLU A 174 -28.94 -8.26 8.83
C GLU A 174 -29.35 -9.49 9.64
N SER A 175 -30.51 -9.47 10.31
CA SER A 175 -31.02 -10.63 11.04
C SER A 175 -31.25 -11.83 10.12
N LYS A 176 -31.75 -11.58 8.90
CA LYS A 176 -31.91 -12.63 7.88
C LYS A 176 -30.55 -13.19 7.44
N TRP A 177 -29.56 -12.33 7.23
CA TRP A 177 -28.20 -12.76 6.91
C TRP A 177 -27.59 -13.55 8.06
N GLN A 178 -27.75 -13.09 9.31
CA GLN A 178 -27.24 -13.77 10.50
C GLN A 178 -27.86 -15.16 10.66
N ALA A 179 -29.17 -15.31 10.50
CA ALA A 179 -29.81 -16.62 10.52
C ALA A 179 -29.28 -17.55 9.41
N SER A 180 -28.99 -17.01 8.22
CA SER A 180 -28.35 -17.76 7.15
C SER A 180 -26.90 -18.13 7.48
N PHE A 181 -26.17 -17.25 8.16
CA PHE A 181 -24.79 -17.50 8.58
C PHE A 181 -24.70 -18.51 9.72
N ASP A 182 -25.66 -18.50 10.65
CA ASP A 182 -25.75 -19.48 11.73
C ASP A 182 -26.00 -20.89 11.17
N ALA A 183 -26.94 -21.02 10.22
CA ALA A 183 -27.17 -22.29 9.51
C ALA A 183 -25.96 -22.71 8.65
N TYR A 184 -25.27 -21.75 8.03
CA TYR A 184 -24.01 -22.00 7.33
C TYR A 184 -22.94 -22.54 8.27
N ARG A 185 -22.83 -21.99 9.49
CA ARG A 185 -21.86 -22.44 10.51
C ARG A 185 -22.15 -23.83 11.04
N GLU A 186 -23.42 -24.19 11.22
CA GLU A 186 -23.79 -25.57 11.58
C GLU A 186 -23.39 -26.57 10.49
N THR A 187 -23.52 -26.19 9.23
CA THR A 187 -23.23 -27.06 8.08
C THR A 187 -21.73 -27.10 7.73
N TYR A 188 -21.05 -25.95 7.83
CA TYR A 188 -19.67 -25.72 7.41
C TYR A 188 -18.84 -25.04 8.52
N PRO A 189 -18.69 -25.67 9.71
CA PRO A 189 -18.10 -25.01 10.87
C PRO A 189 -16.69 -24.48 10.61
N GLN A 190 -15.83 -25.25 9.94
CA GLN A 190 -14.47 -24.85 9.62
C GLN A 190 -14.41 -23.63 8.68
N LEU A 191 -15.29 -23.58 7.68
CA LEU A 191 -15.32 -22.44 6.75
C LEU A 191 -15.92 -21.19 7.40
N ALA A 192 -16.91 -21.35 8.29
CA ALA A 192 -17.47 -20.25 9.04
C ALA A 192 -16.45 -19.65 10.02
N ASP A 193 -15.69 -20.48 10.73
CA ASP A 193 -14.62 -20.02 11.62
C ASP A 193 -13.51 -19.30 10.83
N GLU A 194 -13.15 -19.84 9.66
CA GLU A 194 -12.17 -19.23 8.77
C GLU A 194 -12.66 -17.89 8.16
N PHE A 195 -13.96 -17.80 7.82
CA PHE A 195 -14.58 -16.56 7.39
C PHE A 195 -14.49 -15.50 8.49
N VAL A 196 -14.89 -15.83 9.72
CA VAL A 196 -14.85 -14.92 10.87
C VAL A 196 -13.43 -14.46 11.14
N ARG A 197 -12.45 -15.37 11.22
CA ARG A 197 -11.04 -15.06 11.44
C ARG A 197 -10.52 -14.04 10.43
N ARG A 198 -10.80 -14.26 9.14
CA ARG A 198 -10.37 -13.39 8.04
C ARG A 198 -11.08 -12.03 8.05
N MET A 199 -12.37 -12.00 8.37
CA MET A 199 -13.13 -10.74 8.49
C MET A 199 -12.69 -9.91 9.69
N GLU A 200 -12.28 -10.55 10.78
CA GLU A 200 -11.64 -9.89 11.93
C GLU A 200 -10.19 -9.47 11.62
N GLY A 201 -9.60 -9.98 10.54
CA GLY A 201 -8.22 -9.72 10.14
C GLY A 201 -7.19 -10.36 11.06
N ALA A 202 -7.58 -11.38 11.83
CA ALA A 202 -6.68 -12.17 12.67
C ALA A 202 -5.81 -13.10 11.81
N LEU A 203 -4.57 -13.36 12.24
CA LEU A 203 -3.69 -14.37 11.63
C LEU A 203 -3.99 -15.77 12.23
N PRO A 204 -3.54 -16.87 11.60
CA PRO A 204 -3.67 -18.21 12.16
C PRO A 204 -3.07 -18.34 13.56
N ALA A 205 -3.60 -19.27 14.38
CA ALA A 205 -3.16 -19.43 15.77
C ALA A 205 -1.71 -19.91 15.91
N ASP A 206 -1.19 -20.63 14.92
CA ASP A 206 0.18 -21.15 14.81
C ASP A 206 1.12 -20.21 14.03
N TRP A 207 0.70 -18.97 13.79
CA TRP A 207 1.46 -17.99 13.02
C TRP A 207 2.86 -17.72 13.60
N GLU A 208 2.96 -17.50 14.92
CA GLU A 208 4.24 -17.23 15.59
C GLU A 208 5.23 -18.40 15.42
N GLN A 209 4.75 -19.64 15.50
CA GLN A 209 5.56 -20.84 15.26
C GLN A 209 6.02 -20.92 13.80
N THR A 210 5.13 -20.60 12.85
CA THR A 210 5.46 -20.55 11.42
C THR A 210 6.57 -19.53 11.15
N VAL A 211 6.48 -18.35 11.75
CA VAL A 211 7.50 -17.29 11.62
C VAL A 211 8.84 -17.75 12.21
N SER A 212 8.85 -18.26 13.44
CA SER A 212 10.08 -18.75 14.09
C SER A 212 10.76 -19.85 13.27
N HIS A 213 9.99 -20.86 12.83
CA HIS A 213 10.55 -21.97 12.06
C HIS A 213 11.20 -21.51 10.75
N TYR A 214 10.58 -20.54 10.06
CA TYR A 214 11.13 -20.03 8.82
C TYR A 214 12.38 -19.17 9.03
N ILE A 215 12.41 -18.35 10.10
CA ILE A 215 13.60 -17.57 10.47
C ILE A 215 14.79 -18.50 10.79
N ASP A 216 14.53 -19.58 11.54
CA ASP A 216 15.54 -20.60 11.84
C ASP A 216 16.06 -21.26 10.56
N ALA A 217 15.15 -21.65 9.66
CA ALA A 217 15.51 -22.22 8.36
C ALA A 217 16.35 -21.25 7.50
N CYS A 218 16.04 -19.95 7.50
CA CYS A 218 16.86 -18.94 6.82
C CYS A 218 18.28 -18.85 7.41
N THR A 219 18.38 -18.94 8.75
CA THR A 219 19.66 -18.89 9.47
C THR A 219 20.50 -20.14 9.19
N GLU A 220 19.89 -21.33 9.21
CA GLU A 220 20.58 -22.60 8.90
C GLU A 220 21.05 -22.68 7.45
N LYS A 221 20.23 -22.21 6.51
CA LYS A 221 20.52 -22.30 5.08
C LYS A 221 21.59 -21.29 4.64
N ALA A 222 21.70 -20.15 5.33
CA ALA A 222 22.75 -19.14 5.15
C ALA A 222 22.99 -18.73 3.68
N GLU A 223 21.92 -18.53 2.92
CA GLU A 223 22.04 -18.27 1.47
C GLU A 223 22.48 -16.85 1.16
N THR A 224 23.33 -16.71 0.14
CA THR A 224 23.65 -15.42 -0.50
C THR A 224 22.76 -15.26 -1.73
N ILE A 225 21.67 -14.51 -1.58
CA ILE A 225 20.68 -14.26 -2.63
C ILE A 225 20.20 -12.81 -2.56
N ALA A 226 19.59 -12.32 -3.63
CA ALA A 226 18.99 -10.99 -3.61
C ALA A 226 17.80 -10.94 -2.65
N SER A 227 17.56 -9.82 -1.96
CA SER A 227 16.44 -9.75 -1.02
C SER A 227 15.08 -9.82 -1.73
N ARG A 228 14.99 -9.50 -3.03
CA ARG A 228 13.77 -9.82 -3.83
C ARG A 228 13.50 -11.31 -3.96
N LYS A 229 14.56 -12.13 -4.01
CA LYS A 229 14.45 -13.59 -4.04
C LYS A 229 14.15 -14.13 -2.64
N ALA A 230 14.75 -13.56 -1.60
CA ALA A 230 14.39 -13.85 -0.22
C ALA A 230 12.92 -13.51 0.08
N SER A 231 12.41 -12.42 -0.51
CA SER A 231 10.99 -12.03 -0.46
C SER A 231 10.09 -13.09 -1.10
N GLN A 232 10.45 -13.59 -2.29
CA GLN A 232 9.74 -14.72 -2.90
C GLN A 232 9.76 -15.97 -2.02
N ASN A 233 10.91 -16.26 -1.40
CA ASN A 233 11.02 -17.41 -0.50
C ASN A 233 10.11 -17.22 0.74
N SER A 234 10.00 -16.00 1.26
CA SER A 234 9.10 -15.65 2.38
C SER A 234 7.63 -15.85 1.98
N LEU A 235 7.25 -15.44 0.75
CA LEU A 235 5.92 -15.73 0.21
C LEU A 235 5.65 -17.23 0.10
N ASN A 236 6.63 -18.05 -0.28
CA ASN A 236 6.46 -19.51 -0.33
C ASN A 236 6.39 -20.15 1.06
N ALA A 237 7.00 -19.54 2.08
CA ALA A 237 6.96 -20.04 3.45
C ALA A 237 5.67 -19.66 4.17
N TYR A 238 5.20 -18.43 3.98
CA TYR A 238 4.04 -17.87 4.69
C TYR A 238 2.72 -18.04 3.93
N GLY A 239 2.75 -17.95 2.60
CA GLY A 239 1.56 -18.05 1.74
C GLY A 239 0.68 -19.28 1.99
N PRO A 240 1.23 -20.50 2.16
CA PRO A 240 0.43 -21.70 2.42
C PRO A 240 -0.44 -21.63 3.68
N GLN A 241 -0.04 -20.84 4.68
CA GLN A 241 -0.80 -20.66 5.92
C GLN A 241 -1.78 -19.48 5.87
N LEU A 242 -1.75 -18.68 4.80
CA LEU A 242 -2.50 -17.43 4.68
C LEU A 242 -3.40 -17.47 3.43
N PRO A 243 -4.53 -18.21 3.46
CA PRO A 243 -5.50 -18.22 2.36
C PRO A 243 -6.13 -16.84 2.09
N GLU A 244 -6.01 -15.89 3.02
CA GLU A 244 -6.36 -14.48 2.86
C GLU A 244 -5.31 -13.63 2.13
N LEU A 245 -4.11 -14.15 1.88
CA LEU A 245 -3.08 -13.42 1.16
C LEU A 245 -3.48 -13.29 -0.31
N ILE A 246 -3.65 -12.05 -0.78
CA ILE A 246 -3.96 -11.76 -2.19
C ILE A 246 -2.90 -10.82 -2.76
N GLY A 247 -2.19 -11.33 -3.76
CA GLY A 247 -1.02 -10.70 -4.31
C GLY A 247 -1.22 -10.08 -5.67
N GLY A 248 -0.19 -9.36 -6.13
CA GLY A 248 -0.07 -8.99 -7.52
C GLY A 248 1.15 -8.13 -7.79
N SER A 249 1.36 -7.84 -9.07
CA SER A 249 2.41 -6.94 -9.52
C SER A 249 1.92 -6.14 -10.73
N ALA A 250 2.41 -4.89 -10.83
CA ALA A 250 2.19 -4.02 -11.97
C ALA A 250 3.08 -4.44 -13.15
N ASP A 251 2.71 -5.55 -13.81
CA ASP A 251 3.40 -6.14 -14.98
C ASP A 251 4.87 -6.56 -14.74
N LEU A 252 5.30 -6.65 -13.49
CA LEU A 252 6.69 -6.92 -13.12
C LEU A 252 6.82 -8.21 -12.29
N ALA A 253 5.87 -9.14 -12.39
CA ALA A 253 5.81 -10.34 -11.55
C ALA A 253 7.11 -11.17 -11.58
N GLY A 254 7.73 -11.33 -12.76
CA GLY A 254 9.00 -12.04 -12.93
C GLY A 254 10.23 -11.26 -12.45
N SER A 255 10.13 -9.92 -12.35
CA SER A 255 11.23 -9.06 -11.91
C SER A 255 11.17 -8.77 -10.41
N ASN A 256 9.97 -8.60 -9.86
CA ASN A 256 9.71 -8.43 -8.42
C ASN A 256 9.72 -9.78 -7.68
N LEU A 257 9.49 -10.89 -8.38
CA LEU A 257 9.41 -12.26 -7.83
C LEU A 257 8.26 -12.43 -6.83
N THR A 258 7.06 -12.01 -7.24
CA THR A 258 5.85 -11.98 -6.38
C THR A 258 4.94 -13.20 -6.53
N ILE A 259 5.22 -14.07 -7.50
CA ILE A 259 4.52 -15.34 -7.70
C ILE A 259 5.19 -16.41 -6.83
N TRP A 260 4.41 -17.07 -5.99
CA TRP A 260 4.81 -18.22 -5.17
C TRP A 260 4.10 -19.50 -5.65
N SER A 261 4.47 -20.66 -5.10
CA SER A 261 4.10 -21.98 -5.65
C SER A 261 2.59 -22.22 -5.81
N GLU A 262 1.75 -21.61 -4.98
CA GLU A 262 0.28 -21.75 -5.07
C GLU A 262 -0.42 -20.45 -5.50
N SER A 263 0.33 -19.52 -6.10
CA SER A 263 -0.27 -18.36 -6.76
C SER A 263 -1.16 -18.80 -7.92
N LYS A 264 -2.43 -18.42 -7.88
CA LYS A 264 -3.44 -18.67 -8.90
C LYS A 264 -3.95 -17.34 -9.43
N PRO A 265 -3.86 -17.10 -10.75
CA PRO A 265 -4.31 -15.83 -11.30
C PRO A 265 -5.83 -15.68 -11.15
N LEU A 266 -6.25 -14.50 -10.72
CA LEU A 266 -7.63 -14.07 -10.77
C LEU A 266 -8.01 -13.86 -12.23
N ALA A 267 -9.06 -14.55 -12.66
CA ALA A 267 -9.59 -14.44 -14.01
C ALA A 267 -11.12 -14.27 -13.96
N PRO A 268 -11.76 -13.76 -15.02
CA PRO A 268 -13.22 -13.59 -15.04
C PRO A 268 -14.00 -14.88 -14.78
N ASP A 269 -13.47 -16.01 -15.23
CA ASP A 269 -13.97 -17.39 -15.10
C ASP A 269 -13.38 -18.15 -13.90
N ASN A 270 -12.30 -17.65 -13.30
CA ASN A 270 -11.70 -18.21 -12.09
C ASN A 270 -11.68 -17.17 -10.94
N ALA A 271 -12.71 -17.24 -10.09
CA ALA A 271 -12.83 -16.38 -8.92
C ALA A 271 -12.09 -16.91 -7.68
N GLU A 272 -11.46 -18.09 -7.73
CA GLU A 272 -10.67 -18.67 -6.62
C GLU A 272 -9.19 -18.25 -6.68
N GLY A 273 -8.85 -17.27 -7.54
CA GLY A 273 -7.50 -16.73 -7.65
C GLY A 273 -7.08 -15.91 -6.42
N ASN A 274 -5.80 -16.00 -6.08
CA ASN A 274 -5.14 -15.22 -5.02
C ASN A 274 -4.05 -14.29 -5.60
N TYR A 275 -4.00 -14.12 -6.92
CA TYR A 275 -3.00 -13.29 -7.59
C TYR A 275 -3.62 -12.42 -8.69
N ILE A 276 -3.35 -11.12 -8.69
CA ILE A 276 -3.89 -10.14 -9.63
C ILE A 276 -2.76 -9.66 -10.55
N TYR A 277 -2.97 -9.82 -11.86
CA TYR A 277 -2.15 -9.15 -12.87
C TYR A 277 -2.70 -7.75 -13.10
N TYR A 278 -2.07 -6.75 -12.47
CA TYR A 278 -2.55 -5.37 -12.53
C TYR A 278 -2.30 -4.70 -13.90
N GLY A 279 -1.33 -5.19 -14.68
CA GLY A 279 -0.75 -4.44 -15.81
C GLY A 279 0.08 -3.24 -15.33
N VAL A 280 0.56 -2.41 -16.23
CA VAL A 280 1.35 -1.19 -15.90
C VAL A 280 0.44 -0.11 -15.34
N ARG A 281 0.06 -0.27 -14.06
CA ARG A 281 -1.00 0.48 -13.37
C ARG A 281 -0.69 0.63 -11.88
N GLU A 282 0.47 1.18 -11.55
CA GLU A 282 0.96 1.29 -10.17
C GLU A 282 -0.03 2.03 -9.27
N PHE A 283 -0.59 3.15 -9.75
CA PHE A 283 -1.46 3.97 -8.94
C PHE A 283 -2.78 3.26 -8.64
N ALA A 284 -3.42 2.68 -9.66
CA ALA A 284 -4.63 1.89 -9.45
C ALA A 284 -4.34 0.61 -8.64
N MET A 285 -3.20 -0.07 -8.84
CA MET A 285 -2.83 -1.23 -8.03
C MET A 285 -2.84 -0.89 -6.54
N CYS A 286 -2.14 0.18 -6.13
CA CYS A 286 -2.09 0.58 -4.73
C CYS A 286 -3.46 1.01 -4.20
N ALA A 287 -4.26 1.74 -4.98
CA ALA A 287 -5.61 2.16 -4.59
C ALA A 287 -6.61 0.99 -4.50
N ILE A 288 -6.53 0.03 -5.42
CA ILE A 288 -7.33 -1.20 -5.42
C ILE A 288 -6.96 -2.04 -4.19
N ASN A 289 -5.67 -2.20 -3.89
CA ASN A 289 -5.24 -2.89 -2.67
C ASN A 289 -5.78 -2.21 -1.40
N ASN A 290 -5.84 -0.88 -1.36
CA ASN A 290 -6.51 -0.18 -0.25
C ASN A 290 -7.99 -0.55 -0.15
N GLY A 291 -8.70 -0.64 -1.28
CA GLY A 291 -10.09 -1.10 -1.32
C GLY A 291 -10.26 -2.55 -0.86
N ILE A 292 -9.34 -3.44 -1.24
CA ILE A 292 -9.31 -4.84 -0.79
C ILE A 292 -9.12 -4.91 0.74
N ALA A 293 -8.18 -4.13 1.28
CA ALA A 293 -7.96 -4.07 2.73
C ALA A 293 -9.20 -3.53 3.48
N LEU A 294 -9.80 -2.45 2.98
CA LEU A 294 -11.01 -1.83 3.55
C LEU A 294 -12.23 -2.76 3.54
N HIS A 295 -12.36 -3.59 2.51
CA HIS A 295 -13.43 -4.58 2.43
C HIS A 295 -13.32 -5.64 3.54
N GLY A 296 -12.11 -5.98 3.97
CA GLY A 296 -11.85 -7.07 4.92
C GLY A 296 -11.86 -8.45 4.26
N GLY A 297 -11.36 -9.45 5.00
CA GLY A 297 -11.26 -10.84 4.51
C GLY A 297 -9.98 -11.16 3.73
N PHE A 298 -9.14 -10.18 3.42
CA PHE A 298 -7.88 -10.36 2.68
C PHE A 298 -6.73 -9.52 3.25
N ILE A 299 -5.50 -9.94 2.96
CA ILE A 299 -4.25 -9.21 3.17
C ILE A 299 -3.65 -8.94 1.78
N PRO A 300 -3.80 -7.71 1.24
CA PRO A 300 -3.27 -7.41 -0.07
C PRO A 300 -1.77 -7.15 -0.04
N TYR A 301 -1.07 -7.65 -1.05
CA TYR A 301 0.26 -7.17 -1.42
C TYR A 301 0.33 -6.78 -2.89
N GLY A 302 1.04 -5.69 -3.20
CA GLY A 302 1.23 -5.19 -4.56
C GLY A 302 2.68 -4.83 -4.81
N ALA A 303 3.16 -5.02 -6.04
CA ALA A 303 4.58 -4.89 -6.34
C ALA A 303 4.88 -4.11 -7.62
N THR A 304 5.96 -3.34 -7.57
CA THR A 304 6.61 -2.67 -8.72
C THR A 304 8.07 -2.37 -8.35
N PHE A 305 8.83 -1.67 -9.18
CA PHE A 305 10.14 -1.15 -8.81
C PHE A 305 10.01 0.03 -7.85
N LEU A 306 10.99 0.22 -6.96
CA LEU A 306 10.94 1.28 -5.95
C LEU A 306 10.78 2.68 -6.55
N ILE A 307 11.45 2.95 -7.67
CA ILE A 307 11.33 4.23 -8.38
C ILE A 307 9.86 4.53 -8.77
N PHE A 308 9.08 3.52 -9.15
CA PHE A 308 7.69 3.68 -9.57
C PHE A 308 6.72 3.79 -8.38
N SER A 309 7.21 3.73 -7.14
CA SER A 309 6.42 4.16 -5.97
C SER A 309 5.95 5.62 -6.10
N GLU A 310 6.62 6.42 -6.93
CA GLU A 310 6.21 7.79 -7.26
C GLU A 310 4.88 7.86 -8.02
N TYR A 311 4.64 6.94 -8.95
CA TYR A 311 3.36 6.85 -9.67
C TYR A 311 2.19 6.60 -8.72
N ALA A 312 2.41 5.79 -7.68
CA ALA A 312 1.39 5.40 -6.71
C ALA A 312 1.40 6.20 -5.41
N ARG A 313 2.19 7.28 -5.34
CA ARG A 313 2.58 7.93 -4.09
C ARG A 313 1.40 8.35 -3.22
N ASN A 314 0.34 8.88 -3.83
CA ASN A 314 -0.83 9.31 -3.08
C ASN A 314 -1.66 8.13 -2.56
N ALA A 315 -1.80 7.04 -3.32
CA ALA A 315 -2.47 5.82 -2.84
C ALA A 315 -1.71 5.17 -1.67
N ILE A 316 -0.38 5.18 -1.71
CA ILE A 316 0.49 4.75 -0.61
C ILE A 316 0.24 5.61 0.64
N ARG A 317 0.19 6.93 0.48
CA ARG A 317 -0.16 7.86 1.58
C ARG A 317 -1.56 7.61 2.14
N MET A 318 -2.54 7.34 1.27
CA MET A 318 -3.90 7.03 1.69
C MET A 318 -3.99 5.74 2.50
N ALA A 319 -3.20 4.72 2.17
CA ALA A 319 -3.11 3.49 2.97
C ALA A 319 -2.69 3.80 4.42
N ALA A 320 -1.67 4.67 4.58
CA ALA A 320 -1.17 5.09 5.88
C ALA A 320 -2.19 5.93 6.65
N LEU A 321 -2.82 6.90 5.98
CA LEU A 321 -3.87 7.74 6.56
C LEU A 321 -5.07 6.92 7.06
N MET A 322 -5.51 5.95 6.25
CA MET A 322 -6.64 5.08 6.56
C MET A 322 -6.28 3.92 7.50
N LYS A 323 -5.00 3.81 7.90
CA LYS A 323 -4.49 2.75 8.80
C LYS A 323 -4.71 1.33 8.26
N GLN A 324 -4.59 1.16 6.95
CA GLN A 324 -4.89 -0.11 6.28
C GLN A 324 -3.67 -1.01 6.21
N ARG A 325 -3.85 -2.30 6.53
CA ARG A 325 -2.86 -3.36 6.31
C ARG A 325 -2.73 -3.64 4.81
N ASN A 326 -1.80 -2.96 4.16
CA ASN A 326 -1.46 -3.11 2.75
C ASN A 326 0.06 -3.22 2.61
N ILE A 327 0.54 -4.25 1.93
CA ILE A 327 1.96 -4.56 1.80
C ILE A 327 2.44 -4.13 0.41
N PHE A 328 3.36 -3.17 0.37
CA PHE A 328 3.98 -2.70 -0.85
C PHE A 328 5.35 -3.33 -1.03
N VAL A 329 5.50 -4.19 -2.03
CA VAL A 329 6.74 -4.90 -2.35
C VAL A 329 7.47 -4.11 -3.45
N PHE A 330 8.47 -3.34 -3.05
CA PHE A 330 9.28 -2.54 -3.96
C PHE A 330 10.65 -3.18 -4.15
N THR A 331 10.98 -3.57 -5.39
CA THR A 331 12.30 -4.15 -5.70
C THR A 331 13.16 -3.19 -6.52
N HIS A 332 14.42 -3.55 -6.78
CA HIS A 332 15.39 -2.70 -7.48
C HIS A 332 15.56 -1.36 -6.72
N ASP A 333 15.95 -1.50 -5.46
CA ASP A 333 15.88 -0.47 -4.43
C ASP A 333 16.93 0.65 -4.49
N SER A 334 17.88 0.58 -5.42
CA SER A 334 19.04 1.49 -5.44
C SER A 334 19.70 1.56 -6.82
N ILE A 335 20.78 2.35 -6.92
CA ILE A 335 21.75 2.34 -8.03
C ILE A 335 22.32 0.94 -8.36
N GLY A 336 22.17 -0.04 -7.46
CA GLY A 336 22.65 -1.41 -7.63
C GLY A 336 21.95 -2.18 -8.74
N LEU A 337 20.81 -1.67 -9.23
CA LEU A 337 20.18 -2.25 -10.41
C LEU A 337 21.02 -2.08 -11.68
N GLY A 338 21.90 -1.07 -11.76
CA GLY A 338 22.83 -0.88 -12.87
C GLY A 338 22.20 -0.34 -14.15
N GLU A 339 22.18 -1.15 -15.20
CA GLU A 339 22.17 -0.70 -16.59
C GLU A 339 20.89 0.04 -17.06
N ASP A 340 19.77 -0.07 -16.35
CA ASP A 340 18.56 0.70 -16.70
C ASP A 340 18.71 2.21 -16.40
N GLY A 341 19.72 2.58 -15.61
CA GLY A 341 20.17 3.96 -15.44
C GLY A 341 19.28 4.85 -14.55
N PRO A 342 19.52 6.18 -14.57
CA PRO A 342 18.97 7.11 -13.57
C PRO A 342 17.45 7.17 -13.51
N THR A 343 16.75 6.83 -14.60
CA THR A 343 15.27 6.81 -14.60
C THR A 343 14.68 5.64 -13.82
N HIS A 344 15.48 4.63 -13.52
CA HIS A 344 15.06 3.42 -12.81
C HIS A 344 15.67 3.31 -11.40
N GLN A 345 16.79 3.99 -11.17
CA GLN A 345 17.57 3.90 -9.95
C GLN A 345 16.98 4.77 -8.86
N ALA A 346 16.46 4.14 -7.80
CA ALA A 346 15.94 4.85 -6.65
C ALA A 346 17.08 5.51 -5.84
N VAL A 347 16.88 6.77 -5.45
CA VAL A 347 17.82 7.54 -4.62
C VAL A 347 17.10 8.10 -3.39
N GLU A 348 16.02 8.86 -3.60
CA GLU A 348 15.26 9.53 -2.53
C GLU A 348 14.03 8.75 -2.06
N GLN A 349 13.59 7.72 -2.79
CA GLN A 349 12.29 7.09 -2.56
C GLN A 349 12.20 6.39 -1.19
N ALA A 350 13.29 5.77 -0.72
CA ALA A 350 13.35 5.21 0.63
C ALA A 350 13.14 6.30 1.71
N ALA A 351 13.81 7.45 1.57
CA ALA A 351 13.66 8.57 2.49
C ALA A 351 12.24 9.14 2.45
N THR A 352 11.65 9.34 1.27
CA THR A 352 10.30 9.88 1.17
C THR A 352 9.28 8.92 1.79
N LEU A 353 9.39 7.60 1.58
CA LEU A 353 8.52 6.61 2.24
C LEU A 353 8.61 6.67 3.77
N ARG A 354 9.84 6.76 4.32
CA ARG A 354 10.07 6.93 5.76
C ARG A 354 9.48 8.23 6.33
N LEU A 355 9.28 9.26 5.50
CA LEU A 355 8.67 10.53 5.90
C LEU A 355 7.13 10.51 5.88
N ILE A 356 6.49 9.49 5.32
CA ILE A 356 5.02 9.36 5.39
C ILE A 356 4.62 8.98 6.83
N PRO A 357 3.77 9.77 7.51
CA PRO A 357 3.26 9.38 8.82
C PRO A 357 2.50 8.05 8.76
N ASN A 358 2.73 7.17 9.74
CA ASN A 358 2.14 5.82 9.83
C ASN A 358 2.55 4.84 8.70
N MET A 359 3.60 5.15 7.93
CA MET A 359 4.22 4.17 7.03
C MET A 359 5.30 3.37 7.76
N SER A 360 5.21 2.05 7.72
CA SER A 360 6.32 1.17 8.09
C SER A 360 7.21 0.96 6.86
N THR A 361 8.53 1.17 6.96
CA THR A 361 9.46 0.99 5.83
C THR A 361 10.62 0.08 6.24
N TRP A 362 10.78 -1.04 5.52
CA TRP A 362 11.82 -2.03 5.77
C TRP A 362 12.77 -2.17 4.58
N ARG A 363 14.08 -2.06 4.83
CA ARG A 363 15.15 -2.31 3.85
C ARG A 363 16.13 -3.36 4.40
N PRO A 364 15.78 -4.66 4.28
CA PRO A 364 16.52 -5.74 4.91
C PRO A 364 17.84 -6.05 4.20
N CYS A 365 18.85 -6.42 4.98
CA CYS A 365 20.20 -6.68 4.50
C CYS A 365 20.48 -8.11 4.04
N ASP A 366 19.62 -9.08 4.38
CA ASP A 366 19.78 -10.47 3.97
C ASP A 366 18.47 -11.27 4.05
N THR A 367 18.57 -12.60 3.96
CA THR A 367 17.43 -13.53 4.03
C THR A 367 16.70 -13.50 5.36
N VAL A 368 17.41 -13.33 6.48
CA VAL A 368 16.85 -13.37 7.84
C VAL A 368 16.07 -12.09 8.11
N GLU A 369 16.66 -10.93 7.80
CA GLU A 369 15.93 -9.66 7.92
C GLU A 369 14.73 -9.60 6.97
N THR A 370 14.83 -10.20 5.78
CA THR A 370 13.70 -10.26 4.84
C THR A 370 12.53 -11.08 5.40
N ALA A 371 12.81 -12.21 6.04
CA ALA A 371 11.79 -13.03 6.70
C ALA A 371 11.07 -12.24 7.82
N VAL A 372 11.83 -11.58 8.69
CA VAL A 372 11.29 -10.75 9.78
C VAL A 372 10.48 -9.57 9.24
N ALA A 373 10.94 -8.91 8.17
CA ALA A 373 10.24 -7.80 7.55
C ALA A 373 8.87 -8.23 6.98
N TRP A 374 8.80 -9.39 6.33
CA TRP A 374 7.54 -9.96 5.85
C TRP A 374 6.60 -10.34 6.99
N ALA A 375 7.10 -11.00 8.04
CA ALA A 375 6.29 -11.33 9.21
C ALA A 375 5.69 -10.07 9.85
N THR A 376 6.52 -9.05 10.07
CA THR A 376 6.08 -7.76 10.62
C THR A 376 5.05 -7.07 9.72
N ALA A 377 5.21 -7.15 8.39
CA ALA A 377 4.27 -6.58 7.44
C ALA A 377 2.88 -7.24 7.50
N LEU A 378 2.85 -8.57 7.66
CA LEU A 378 1.62 -9.37 7.78
C LEU A 378 0.90 -9.13 9.12
N GLU A 379 1.68 -8.87 10.18
CA GLU A 379 1.20 -8.57 11.54
C GLU A 379 0.72 -7.13 11.71
N ASN A 380 1.17 -6.18 10.87
CA ASN A 380 0.82 -4.76 10.99
C ASN A 380 -0.64 -4.47 10.59
N ARG A 381 -1.55 -4.60 11.56
CA ARG A 381 -2.99 -4.33 11.39
C ARG A 381 -3.37 -2.85 11.42
N THR A 382 -2.41 -1.96 11.69
CA THR A 382 -2.68 -0.53 11.96
C THR A 382 -2.08 0.42 10.93
N GLY A 383 -1.48 -0.11 9.88
CA GLY A 383 -0.91 0.69 8.80
C GLY A 383 -0.28 -0.17 7.71
N PRO A 384 0.14 0.47 6.61
CA PRO A 384 0.82 -0.21 5.52
C PRO A 384 2.30 -0.45 5.84
N THR A 385 2.89 -1.36 5.06
CA THR A 385 4.33 -1.64 5.13
C THR A 385 4.93 -1.62 3.72
N SER A 386 5.96 -0.81 3.53
CA SER A 386 6.79 -0.79 2.32
C SER A 386 8.05 -1.64 2.54
N LEU A 387 8.22 -2.66 1.72
CA LEU A 387 9.36 -3.58 1.74
C LEU A 387 10.27 -3.25 0.56
N LEU A 388 11.53 -2.91 0.83
CA LEU A 388 12.50 -2.44 -0.16
C LEU A 388 13.56 -3.51 -0.42
N PHE A 389 13.64 -4.02 -1.65
CA PHE A 389 14.41 -5.21 -1.97
C PHE A 389 15.42 -5.02 -3.11
N SER A 390 16.60 -5.60 -2.95
CA SER A 390 17.71 -5.52 -3.89
C SER A 390 17.47 -6.32 -5.17
N ARG A 391 18.13 -5.92 -6.26
CA ARG A 391 18.25 -6.72 -7.50
C ARG A 391 19.35 -7.77 -7.36
N GLN A 392 20.47 -7.35 -6.78
CA GLN A 392 21.75 -8.03 -6.58
C GLN A 392 21.75 -8.90 -5.32
N GLY A 393 22.63 -9.91 -5.30
CA GLY A 393 22.81 -10.80 -4.15
C GLY A 393 23.33 -10.06 -2.91
N LEU A 394 22.84 -10.43 -1.73
CA LEU A 394 23.29 -9.92 -0.44
C LEU A 394 23.85 -11.08 0.39
N ALA A 395 25.01 -10.91 1.02
CA ALA A 395 25.59 -11.95 1.85
C ALA A 395 24.74 -12.22 3.09
N HIS A 396 24.67 -13.50 3.49
CA HIS A 396 24.11 -13.86 4.78
C HIS A 396 25.04 -13.40 5.90
N ILE A 397 24.50 -12.67 6.89
CA ILE A 397 25.27 -12.21 8.05
C ILE A 397 24.95 -13.12 9.24
N LYS A 398 25.99 -13.76 9.79
CA LYS A 398 25.83 -14.63 10.96
C LYS A 398 25.42 -13.81 12.18
N ARG A 399 24.38 -14.25 12.89
CA ARG A 399 23.86 -13.63 14.13
C ARG A 399 23.68 -14.69 15.21
N SER A 400 23.69 -14.27 16.48
CA SER A 400 23.17 -15.08 17.58
C SER A 400 21.64 -14.97 17.63
N ASP A 401 20.97 -15.91 18.30
CA ASP A 401 19.51 -15.91 18.49
C ASP A 401 19.02 -14.60 19.12
N SER A 402 19.78 -14.05 20.09
CA SER A 402 19.49 -12.76 20.73
C SER A 402 19.56 -11.59 19.74
N THR A 403 20.48 -11.62 18.79
CA THR A 403 20.61 -10.60 17.74
C THR A 403 19.52 -10.76 16.70
N VAL A 404 19.14 -11.98 16.32
CA VAL A 404 17.98 -12.25 15.45
C VAL A 404 16.69 -11.70 16.04
N ALA A 405 16.46 -11.91 17.35
CA ALA A 405 15.28 -11.40 18.05
C ALA A 405 15.19 -9.85 18.06
N ASN A 406 16.32 -9.15 17.90
CA ASN A 406 16.32 -7.69 17.86
C ASN A 406 16.03 -7.10 16.48
N ILE A 407 15.97 -7.91 15.41
CA ILE A 407 15.62 -7.42 14.05
C ILE A 407 14.24 -6.75 14.06
N SER A 408 13.27 -7.32 14.79
CA SER A 408 11.91 -6.79 14.94
C SER A 408 11.84 -5.44 15.66
N LYS A 409 12.94 -4.98 16.25
CA LYS A 409 13.06 -3.64 16.87
C LYS A 409 13.52 -2.57 15.89
N GLY A 410 13.69 -2.90 14.61
CA GLY A 410 13.93 -1.97 13.51
C GLY A 410 15.37 -1.46 13.40
N GLY A 411 16.12 -1.43 14.49
CA GLY A 411 17.54 -1.05 14.53
C GLY A 411 18.27 -1.71 15.68
N TYR A 412 19.37 -2.39 15.40
CA TYR A 412 20.08 -3.21 16.39
C TYR A 412 21.57 -3.32 16.08
N VAL A 413 22.37 -3.61 17.11
CA VAL A 413 23.80 -3.85 16.96
C VAL A 413 24.02 -5.20 16.31
N ILE A 414 24.57 -5.21 15.11
CA ILE A 414 24.83 -6.42 14.33
C ILE A 414 26.28 -6.90 14.50
N TYR A 415 27.21 -5.98 14.77
CA TYR A 415 28.62 -6.29 14.99
C TYR A 415 29.22 -5.36 16.05
N ASN A 416 30.09 -5.94 16.90
CA ASN A 416 30.75 -5.32 18.05
C ASN A 416 29.77 -4.65 19.04
N ASP A 417 29.40 -5.40 20.08
CA ASP A 417 28.45 -4.99 21.11
C ASP A 417 29.05 -4.14 22.23
N SER A 418 30.30 -3.68 22.09
CA SER A 418 30.97 -2.78 23.04
C SER A 418 30.06 -1.61 23.43
N THR A 419 29.88 -1.40 24.73
CA THR A 419 29.05 -0.33 25.30
C THR A 419 29.66 1.06 25.19
N ASP A 420 30.94 1.17 24.80
CA ASP A 420 31.67 2.42 24.64
C ASP A 420 32.39 2.44 23.27
N PRO A 421 31.64 2.58 22.16
CA PRO A 421 32.23 2.57 20.83
C PRO A 421 32.91 3.91 20.50
N ASP A 422 34.07 3.85 19.85
CA ASP A 422 34.77 5.01 19.31
C ASP A 422 34.05 5.58 18.08
N VAL A 423 33.48 4.71 17.25
CA VAL A 423 32.73 5.06 16.04
C VAL A 423 31.53 4.12 15.89
N ILE A 424 30.39 4.66 15.46
CA ILE A 424 29.21 3.87 15.10
C ILE A 424 28.92 3.99 13.61
N LEU A 425 28.88 2.86 12.92
CA LEU A 425 28.39 2.75 11.54
C LEU A 425 26.91 2.37 11.58
N ILE A 426 26.07 3.10 10.85
CA ILE A 426 24.62 2.84 10.74
C ILE A 426 24.34 2.51 9.28
N ALA A 427 23.94 1.28 8.98
CA ALA A 427 23.74 0.81 7.61
C ALA A 427 22.38 0.13 7.44
N THR A 428 21.92 0.05 6.19
CA THR A 428 20.67 -0.64 5.81
C THR A 428 20.90 -1.45 4.55
N GLY A 429 20.05 -2.45 4.31
CA GLY A 429 20.03 -3.18 3.05
C GLY A 429 21.40 -3.70 2.62
N SER A 430 21.75 -3.46 1.36
CA SER A 430 23.00 -3.93 0.75
C SER A 430 24.28 -3.35 1.36
N GLU A 431 24.19 -2.26 2.13
CA GLU A 431 25.38 -1.58 2.66
C GLU A 431 25.85 -2.16 4.01
N VAL A 432 25.06 -3.03 4.65
CA VAL A 432 25.41 -3.60 5.96
C VAL A 432 26.66 -4.49 5.86
N GLU A 433 26.77 -5.31 4.82
CA GLU A 433 27.97 -6.14 4.59
C GLU A 433 29.22 -5.25 4.45
N MET A 434 29.13 -4.17 3.67
CA MET A 434 30.22 -3.21 3.49
C MET A 434 30.62 -2.55 4.81
N ALA A 435 29.66 -2.19 5.66
CA ALA A 435 29.92 -1.60 6.96
C ALA A 435 30.64 -2.57 7.91
N ILE A 436 30.26 -3.85 7.92
CA ILE A 436 30.95 -4.88 8.71
C ILE A 436 32.37 -5.09 8.19
N ASN A 437 32.54 -5.21 6.87
CA ASN A 437 33.86 -5.40 6.27
C ASN A 437 34.80 -4.22 6.57
N ALA A 438 34.30 -2.98 6.54
CA ALA A 438 35.07 -1.81 6.94
C ALA A 438 35.45 -1.86 8.43
N ALA A 439 34.53 -2.28 9.31
CA ALA A 439 34.81 -2.38 10.75
C ALA A 439 35.89 -3.43 11.07
N LEU A 440 35.87 -4.60 10.39
CA LEU A 440 36.87 -5.66 10.54
C LEU A 440 38.30 -5.16 10.25
N ASN A 441 38.47 -4.25 9.28
CA ASN A 441 39.78 -3.70 8.90
C ASN A 441 40.39 -2.73 9.95
N PHE A 442 39.70 -2.49 11.07
CA PHE A 442 40.17 -1.68 12.19
C PHE A 442 40.37 -2.46 13.50
N GLU A 443 40.12 -3.78 13.54
CA GLU A 443 40.30 -4.60 14.75
C GLU A 443 41.73 -4.51 15.32
N ASP A 444 42.75 -4.50 14.45
CA ASP A 444 44.16 -4.40 14.85
C ASP A 444 44.60 -3.00 15.31
N LYS A 445 43.71 -1.99 15.25
CA LYS A 445 44.04 -0.58 15.49
C LYS A 445 43.56 -0.05 16.84
N ASP A 446 43.03 -0.91 17.72
CA ASP A 446 42.49 -0.55 19.03
C ASP A 446 41.39 0.54 18.95
N ILE A 447 40.57 0.46 17.90
CA ILE A 447 39.42 1.36 17.66
C ILE A 447 38.15 0.50 17.71
N ASN A 448 37.26 0.80 18.67
CA ASN A 448 36.00 0.09 18.84
C ASN A 448 34.95 0.60 17.86
N ILE A 449 34.88 -0.03 16.69
CA ILE A 449 33.84 0.27 15.70
C ILE A 449 32.63 -0.64 15.93
N ARG A 450 31.49 -0.02 16.22
CA ARG A 450 30.19 -0.69 16.31
C ARG A 450 29.46 -0.57 14.96
N VAL A 451 28.81 -1.64 14.52
CA VAL A 451 27.90 -1.60 13.36
C VAL A 451 26.48 -1.85 13.79
N VAL A 452 25.59 -0.97 13.36
CA VAL A 452 24.14 -1.04 13.56
C VAL A 452 23.47 -1.33 12.23
N SER A 453 22.73 -2.43 12.16
CA SER A 453 21.76 -2.64 11.08
C SER A 453 20.47 -1.92 11.43
N MET A 454 19.96 -1.10 10.52
CA MET A 454 18.75 -0.29 10.72
C MET A 454 17.69 -0.59 9.64
N PRO A 455 17.18 -1.84 9.55
CA PRO A 455 16.24 -2.21 8.50
C PRO A 455 14.96 -1.38 8.51
N SER A 456 14.48 -0.91 9.67
CA SER A 456 13.30 -0.05 9.77
C SER A 456 13.49 1.06 10.80
N THR A 457 13.63 2.28 10.30
CA THR A 457 13.81 3.48 11.13
C THR A 457 12.56 3.83 11.92
N ASP A 458 11.36 3.66 11.34
CA ASP A 458 10.12 3.97 12.04
C ASP A 458 9.83 3.00 13.19
N VAL A 459 10.23 1.74 13.08
CA VAL A 459 10.12 0.75 14.16
C VAL A 459 11.17 1.02 15.24
N PHE A 460 12.39 1.39 14.86
CA PHE A 460 13.43 1.81 15.82
C PHE A 460 13.02 3.05 16.61
N ASP A 461 12.45 4.06 15.95
CA ASP A 461 12.03 5.31 16.61
C ASP A 461 10.93 5.09 17.67
N LYS A 462 10.10 4.06 17.48
CA LYS A 462 9.02 3.66 18.40
C LYS A 462 9.52 2.90 19.62
N GLN A 463 10.77 2.44 19.62
CA GLN A 463 11.36 1.79 20.80
C GLN A 463 11.52 2.79 21.95
N ASP A 464 11.58 2.27 23.17
CA ASP A 464 11.87 3.10 24.34
C ASP A 464 13.27 3.73 24.27
N GLU A 465 13.46 4.83 25.00
CA GLU A 465 14.74 5.56 25.01
C GLU A 465 15.91 4.69 25.48
N ALA A 466 15.68 3.77 26.44
CA ALA A 466 16.74 2.91 26.95
C ALA A 466 17.27 1.97 25.86
N TYR A 467 16.39 1.42 25.03
CA TYR A 467 16.78 0.60 23.89
C TYR A 467 17.50 1.45 22.82
N LYS A 468 16.96 2.62 22.48
CA LYS A 468 17.60 3.52 21.50
C LYS A 468 19.00 3.93 21.94
N ASP A 469 19.18 4.26 23.22
CA ASP A 469 20.49 4.57 23.81
C ASP A 469 21.42 3.35 23.84
N SER A 470 20.89 2.13 24.05
CA SER A 470 21.69 0.91 23.99
C SER A 470 22.28 0.64 22.61
N VAL A 471 21.62 1.10 21.54
CA VAL A 471 22.04 0.93 20.14
C VAL A 471 22.88 2.12 19.66
N LEU A 472 22.40 3.35 19.89
CA LEU A 472 23.02 4.61 19.47
C LEU A 472 23.32 5.52 20.67
N PRO A 473 24.27 5.15 21.55
CA PRO A 473 24.54 5.88 22.79
C PRO A 473 24.87 7.34 22.51
N GLY A 474 24.26 8.25 23.28
CA GLY A 474 24.48 9.69 23.14
C GLY A 474 25.93 10.13 23.40
N THR A 475 26.72 9.30 24.10
CA THR A 475 28.15 9.50 24.36
C THR A 475 29.01 9.37 23.09
N CYS A 476 28.60 8.53 22.13
CA CYS A 476 29.30 8.40 20.85
C CYS A 476 28.60 9.21 19.76
N ARG A 477 29.19 10.39 19.47
CA ARG A 477 28.73 11.32 18.41
C ARG A 477 29.41 11.08 17.07
N LYS A 478 30.50 10.30 17.03
CA LYS A 478 31.24 9.91 15.82
C LYS A 478 30.44 8.82 15.09
N ARG A 479 29.46 9.25 14.29
CA ARG A 479 28.54 8.36 13.59
C ARG A 479 28.69 8.51 12.08
N ILE A 480 28.67 7.40 11.35
CA ILE A 480 28.66 7.38 9.89
C ILE A 480 27.46 6.56 9.44
N ALA A 481 26.54 7.18 8.70
CA ALA A 481 25.46 6.45 8.05
C ALA A 481 25.89 6.00 6.64
N VAL A 482 25.47 4.81 6.23
CA VAL A 482 25.85 4.19 4.96
C VAL A 482 24.62 3.59 4.29
N GLU A 483 24.18 4.22 3.19
CA GLU A 483 23.02 3.78 2.42
C GLU A 483 23.14 4.27 0.98
N ALA A 484 22.90 3.41 0.00
CA ALA A 484 22.83 3.77 -1.42
C ALA A 484 21.53 4.54 -1.75
N GLY A 485 21.38 5.71 -1.14
CA GLY A 485 20.24 6.63 -1.27
C GLY A 485 20.60 8.04 -0.78
N ILE A 486 19.61 8.93 -0.74
CA ILE A 486 19.83 10.36 -0.47
C ILE A 486 20.43 10.59 0.95
N PRO A 487 21.56 11.32 1.09
CA PRO A 487 22.24 11.48 2.38
C PRO A 487 21.45 12.26 3.44
N ASP A 488 20.62 13.23 3.04
CA ASP A 488 20.03 14.21 3.97
C ASP A 488 19.09 13.59 5.01
N TYR A 489 18.43 12.47 4.69
CA TYR A 489 17.58 11.74 5.63
C TYR A 489 18.35 11.30 6.89
N TRP A 490 19.61 10.90 6.71
CA TRP A 490 20.43 10.30 7.77
C TRP A 490 20.90 11.29 8.83
N ARG A 491 20.76 12.59 8.58
CA ARG A 491 21.06 13.64 9.57
C ARG A 491 20.29 13.46 10.88
N LYS A 492 19.13 12.82 10.84
CA LYS A 492 18.36 12.43 12.03
C LYS A 492 19.16 11.55 13.01
N TYR A 493 19.99 10.63 12.52
CA TYR A 493 20.68 9.62 13.35
C TYR A 493 22.16 9.97 13.59
N VAL A 494 22.81 10.64 12.64
CA VAL A 494 24.23 11.03 12.74
C VAL A 494 24.45 12.43 13.31
N GLY A 495 23.41 13.26 13.35
CA GLY A 495 23.48 14.63 13.84
C GLY A 495 24.34 15.55 12.97
N LEU A 496 24.85 16.62 13.58
CA LEU A 496 25.72 17.61 12.92
C LEU A 496 27.20 17.19 12.90
N ASP A 497 27.61 16.32 13.83
CA ASP A 497 29.00 15.90 14.01
C ASP A 497 29.35 14.69 13.14
N GLY A 498 28.33 13.94 12.71
CA GLY A 498 28.48 12.72 11.93
C GLY A 498 28.57 12.93 10.41
N LEU A 499 28.94 11.84 9.73
CA LEU A 499 29.11 11.78 8.28
C LEU A 499 28.06 10.84 7.66
N VAL A 500 27.84 10.98 6.35
CA VAL A 500 26.95 10.09 5.59
C VAL A 500 27.65 9.71 4.30
N LEU A 501 27.73 8.40 4.04
CA LEU A 501 28.11 7.83 2.75
C LEU A 501 26.83 7.41 2.02
N GLY A 502 26.47 8.15 0.99
CA GLY A 502 25.27 7.89 0.20
C GLY A 502 25.35 8.55 -1.18
N VAL A 503 24.23 8.61 -1.89
CA VAL A 503 24.14 9.04 -3.30
C VAL A 503 23.49 10.43 -3.36
N PRO A 504 24.27 11.52 -3.56
CA PRO A 504 23.75 12.90 -3.49
C PRO A 504 23.15 13.43 -4.81
N ASP A 505 23.11 12.62 -5.87
CA ASP A 505 22.64 12.99 -7.21
C ASP A 505 21.79 11.85 -7.79
N PHE A 506 21.23 12.04 -8.99
CA PHE A 506 20.69 10.93 -9.77
C PHE A 506 21.80 9.93 -10.12
N GLY A 507 21.40 8.68 -10.38
CA GLY A 507 22.36 7.63 -10.70
C GLY A 507 22.87 7.66 -12.16
N GLU A 508 23.52 6.57 -12.59
CA GLU A 508 24.19 6.48 -13.89
C GLU A 508 23.94 5.13 -14.56
N SER A 509 23.89 5.12 -15.89
CA SER A 509 23.69 3.91 -16.69
C SER A 509 25.02 3.15 -16.90
N ALA A 510 25.34 2.24 -15.98
CA ALA A 510 26.49 1.34 -16.05
C ALA A 510 26.24 0.04 -15.25
N PRO A 511 27.09 -1.00 -15.33
CA PRO A 511 26.99 -2.15 -14.44
C PRO A 511 26.98 -1.71 -12.96
N GLY A 512 26.09 -2.28 -12.15
CA GLY A 512 25.80 -1.77 -10.79
C GLY A 512 27.03 -1.56 -9.90
N GLY A 513 28.01 -2.47 -9.95
CA GLY A 513 29.27 -2.31 -9.21
C GLY A 513 30.08 -1.07 -9.62
N GLN A 514 30.09 -0.71 -10.92
CA GLN A 514 30.74 0.51 -11.41
C GLN A 514 29.97 1.76 -10.99
N VAL A 515 28.65 1.69 -10.90
CA VAL A 515 27.83 2.81 -10.40
C VAL A 515 28.12 3.03 -8.90
N TYR A 516 28.22 1.97 -8.10
CA TYR A 516 28.66 2.07 -6.69
C TYR A 516 30.05 2.70 -6.56
N GLU A 517 31.02 2.25 -7.36
CA GLU A 517 32.37 2.82 -7.38
C GLU A 517 32.35 4.32 -7.77
N HIS A 518 31.56 4.69 -8.77
CA HIS A 518 31.43 6.08 -9.22
C HIS A 518 30.92 7.01 -8.12
N PHE A 519 29.89 6.60 -7.37
CA PHE A 519 29.37 7.36 -6.23
C PHE A 519 30.18 7.16 -4.94
N GLY A 520 31.26 6.39 -5.00
CA GLY A 520 32.15 6.15 -3.88
C GLY A 520 31.55 5.28 -2.78
N ILE A 521 30.48 4.53 -3.04
CA ILE A 521 29.90 3.56 -2.11
C ILE A 521 30.78 2.30 -2.11
N THR A 522 31.96 2.42 -1.50
CA THR A 522 32.96 1.35 -1.40
C THR A 522 33.50 1.24 0.02
N THR A 523 34.02 0.05 0.36
CA THR A 523 34.64 -0.20 1.67
C THR A 523 35.79 0.78 1.91
N GLU A 524 36.64 1.02 0.91
CA GLU A 524 37.81 1.91 1.03
C GLU A 524 37.42 3.35 1.36
N ASN A 525 36.36 3.86 0.74
CA ASN A 525 35.86 5.20 1.03
C ASN A 525 35.21 5.27 2.43
N LEU A 526 34.52 4.21 2.85
CA LEU A 526 34.00 4.13 4.22
C LEU A 526 35.14 4.12 5.24
N GLU A 527 36.22 3.37 5.01
CA GLU A 527 37.42 3.40 5.85
C GLU A 527 38.08 4.79 5.89
N ALA A 528 38.12 5.50 4.76
CA ALA A 528 38.61 6.88 4.72
C ALA A 528 37.75 7.82 5.58
N LEU A 529 36.41 7.64 5.58
CA LEU A 529 35.50 8.40 6.43
C LEU A 529 35.66 8.05 7.91
N ILE A 530 35.90 6.77 8.25
CA ILE A 530 36.21 6.33 9.61
C ILE A 530 37.49 7.03 10.10
N ASN A 531 38.57 7.00 9.33
CA ASN A 531 39.82 7.70 9.71
C ASN A 531 39.63 9.22 9.82
N LYS A 532 38.70 9.81 9.07
CA LYS A 532 38.43 11.25 9.09
C LYS A 532 37.63 11.70 10.33
N ILE A 533 36.74 10.85 10.85
CA ILE A 533 35.87 11.20 11.98
C ILE A 533 36.52 10.91 13.34
N ILE A 534 37.51 10.01 13.37
CA ILE A 534 38.34 9.72 14.55
C ILE A 534 39.22 10.92 14.85
#